data_AF-A0AAN5HYC3-F1
#
_entry.id   AF-A0AAN5HYC3-F1
#
_cell.length_a   1.000
_cell.length_b   1.000
_cell.length_c   1.000
_cell.angle_alpha   90.00
_cell.angle_beta   90.00
_cell.angle_gamma   90.00
#
_symmetry.space_group_name_H-M   'P 1'
#
loop_
_entity.id
_entity.type
_entity.pdbx_description
1 polymer ?
#
loop_
_entity_poly.entity_id
_entity_poly.type
_entity_poly.pdbx_seq_one_letter_code
_entity_poly.pdbx_strand_id
1 'polypeptide(L)'
;MFSQKQNRLNLPQLLNMLGGVVDMWINIAITIYLATNTIAEIRKAKTFSLNFKSLQIKILRALFAQTIVPVFFVYIPFGCAILFPFFKINDKFQIANSSTFFTSFFPAWDAIVVIL
;
A
#
# COMPACT_ATOMS: atom_id res chain seq x y z
N MET A 1 37.48 0.86 7.19
CA MET A 1 36.89 -0.42 6.72
C MET A 1 35.38 -0.28 6.45
N PHE A 2 34.93 0.77 5.76
CA PHE A 2 33.50 1.00 5.44
C PHE A 2 33.24 1.31 3.96
N SER A 3 34.28 1.26 3.10
CA SER A 3 34.19 1.73 1.71
C SER A 3 34.09 0.61 0.66
N GLN A 4 34.22 -0.67 1.03
CA GLN A 4 34.18 -1.79 0.05
C GLN A 4 32.85 -2.55 -0.07
N LYS A 5 31.83 -2.23 0.75
CA LYS A 5 30.51 -2.90 0.68
C LYS A 5 29.53 -2.27 -0.31
N GLN A 6 29.93 -1.18 -0.98
CA GLN A 6 29.04 -0.36 -1.82
C GLN A 6 29.01 -0.80 -3.30
N ASN A 7 29.82 -1.79 -3.71
CA ASN A 7 29.99 -2.20 -5.12
C ASN A 7 29.59 -3.65 -5.43
N ARG A 8 28.74 -4.26 -4.61
CA ARG A 8 28.06 -5.53 -4.95
C ARG A 8 26.59 -5.20 -5.09
N LEU A 9 26.17 -4.84 -6.30
CA LEU A 9 24.77 -4.82 -6.68
C LEU A 9 24.26 -6.26 -6.46
N ASN A 10 23.58 -6.49 -5.34
CA ASN A 10 23.02 -7.79 -5.04
C ASN A 10 21.83 -7.97 -5.97
N LEU A 11 22.09 -8.65 -7.10
CA LEU A 11 21.09 -9.06 -8.08
C LEU A 11 19.79 -9.59 -7.43
N PRO A 12 19.81 -10.43 -6.37
CA PRO A 12 18.57 -10.86 -5.71
C PRO A 12 17.78 -9.70 -5.06
N GLN A 13 18.46 -8.70 -4.49
CA GLN A 13 17.79 -7.55 -3.88
C GLN A 13 17.17 -6.64 -4.95
N LEU A 14 17.86 -6.44 -6.08
CA LEU A 14 17.32 -5.69 -7.21
C LEU A 14 16.09 -6.38 -7.81
N LEU A 15 16.15 -7.71 -7.99
CA LEU A 15 15.01 -8.49 -8.49
C LEU A 15 13.81 -8.42 -7.55
N ASN A 16 14.03 -8.51 -6.23
CA ASN A 16 12.95 -8.35 -5.25
C ASN A 16 12.32 -6.96 -5.28
N MET A 17 13.13 -5.90 -5.45
CA MET A 17 12.62 -4.54 -5.58
C MET A 17 11.78 -4.35 -6.85
N LEU A 18 12.25 -4.82 -7.99
CA LEU A 18 11.51 -4.76 -9.26
C LEU A 18 10.21 -5.58 -9.18
N GLY A 19 10.28 -6.77 -8.57
CA GLY A 19 9.12 -7.61 -8.31
C GLY A 19 8.07 -6.91 -7.45
N GLY A 20 8.49 -6.23 -6.36
CA GLY A 20 7.58 -5.49 -5.49
C GLY A 20 6.89 -4.30 -6.18
N VAL A 21 7.60 -3.59 -7.07
CA VAL A 21 7.00 -2.50 -7.86
C VAL A 21 5.95 -3.06 -8.82
N VAL A 22 6.26 -4.14 -9.55
CA VAL A 22 5.32 -4.79 -10.47
C VAL A 22 4.09 -5.31 -9.73
N ASP A 23 4.29 -5.94 -8.57
CA ASP A 23 3.20 -6.45 -7.72
C ASP A 23 2.25 -5.33 -7.25
N MET A 24 2.79 -4.17 -6.87
CA MET A 24 1.96 -3.00 -6.52
C MET A 24 1.09 -2.51 -7.68
N TRP A 25 1.67 -2.39 -8.88
CA TRP A 25 0.91 -1.93 -10.05
C TRP A 25 -0.20 -2.91 -10.44
N ILE A 26 0.08 -4.22 -10.37
CA ILE A 26 -0.90 -5.27 -10.66
C ILE A 26 -2.05 -5.22 -9.64
N ASN A 27 -1.74 -5.12 -8.33
CA ASN A 27 -2.76 -5.04 -7.29
C ASN A 27 -3.67 -3.81 -7.43
N ILE A 28 -3.09 -2.65 -7.77
CA ILE A 28 -3.88 -1.43 -8.02
C ILE A 28 -4.82 -1.62 -9.22
N ALA A 29 -4.33 -2.20 -10.32
CA ALA A 29 -5.14 -2.42 -11.52
C ALA A 29 -6.33 -3.37 -11.26
N ILE A 30 -6.07 -4.50 -10.57
CA ILE A 30 -7.11 -5.46 -10.20
C ILE A 30 -8.13 -4.84 -9.26
N THR A 31 -7.67 -4.07 -8.26
CA THR A 31 -8.56 -3.40 -7.30
C THR A 31 -9.49 -2.41 -7.99
N ILE A 32 -8.99 -1.59 -8.91
CA ILE A 32 -9.80 -0.65 -9.69
C ILE A 32 -10.81 -1.41 -10.56
N TYR A 33 -10.37 -2.48 -11.24
CA TYR A 33 -11.25 -3.30 -12.08
C TYR A 33 -12.39 -3.94 -11.27
N LEU A 34 -12.07 -4.58 -10.15
CA LEU A 34 -13.08 -5.21 -9.27
C LEU A 34 -14.00 -4.17 -8.64
N ALA A 35 -13.48 -3.03 -8.20
CA ALA A 35 -14.29 -1.98 -7.59
C ALA A 35 -15.28 -1.37 -8.59
N THR A 36 -14.84 -1.10 -9.82
CA THR A 36 -15.72 -0.55 -10.86
C THR A 36 -16.83 -1.54 -11.23
N ASN A 37 -16.51 -2.82 -11.42
CA ASN A 37 -17.51 -3.86 -11.64
C ASN A 37 -18.49 -3.99 -10.45
N THR A 38 -17.98 -3.99 -9.22
CA THR A 38 -18.81 -4.08 -8.02
C THR A 38 -19.79 -2.90 -7.93
N ILE A 39 -19.32 -1.67 -8.17
CA ILE A 39 -20.20 -0.48 -8.20
C ILE A 39 -21.24 -0.59 -9.32
N ALA A 40 -20.86 -1.09 -10.49
CA ALA A 40 -21.77 -1.25 -11.62
C ALA A 40 -22.89 -2.25 -11.29
N GLU A 41 -22.56 -3.40 -10.69
CA GLU A 41 -23.53 -4.41 -10.28
C GLU A 41 -24.44 -3.92 -9.14
N ILE A 42 -23.90 -3.23 -8.14
CA ILE A 42 -24.70 -2.60 -7.07
C ILE A 42 -25.70 -1.57 -7.63
N ARG A 43 -25.33 -0.87 -8.71
CA ARG A 43 -26.22 0.10 -9.37
C ARG A 43 -27.32 -0.57 -10.18
N LYS A 44 -27.01 -1.67 -10.88
CA LYS A 44 -27.96 -2.42 -11.73
C LYS A 44 -28.92 -3.30 -10.92
N ALA A 45 -28.50 -3.78 -9.75
CA ALA A 45 -29.29 -4.67 -8.93
C ALA A 45 -30.56 -3.99 -8.39
N LYS A 46 -31.72 -4.36 -8.96
CA LYS A 46 -33.05 -3.96 -8.48
C LYS A 46 -33.55 -4.80 -7.30
N THR A 47 -32.92 -5.94 -7.05
CA THR A 47 -33.35 -6.95 -6.07
C THR A 47 -32.84 -6.68 -4.66
N PHE A 48 -31.82 -5.82 -4.49
CA PHE A 48 -31.25 -5.56 -3.17
C PHE A 48 -32.08 -4.57 -2.37
N SER A 49 -32.24 -4.86 -1.07
CA SER A 49 -32.80 -3.91 -0.13
C SER A 49 -31.88 -2.68 -0.01
N LEU A 50 -32.46 -1.53 0.27
CA LEU A 50 -31.73 -0.27 0.47
C LEU A 50 -30.63 -0.41 1.54
N ASN A 51 -30.88 -1.20 2.59
CA ASN A 51 -29.94 -1.47 3.66
C ASN A 51 -28.72 -2.26 3.17
N PHE A 52 -28.93 -3.30 2.35
CA PHE A 52 -27.84 -4.11 1.81
C PHE A 52 -26.95 -3.31 0.85
N LYS A 53 -27.57 -2.44 0.02
CA LYS A 53 -26.85 -1.53 -0.87
C LYS A 53 -25.99 -0.53 -0.10
N SER A 54 -26.52 0.03 0.98
CA SER A 54 -25.79 0.94 1.87
C SER A 54 -24.60 0.23 2.54
N LEU A 55 -24.79 -1.01 3.01
CA LEU A 55 -23.72 -1.82 3.59
C LEU A 55 -22.58 -2.09 2.60
N GLN A 56 -22.89 -2.52 1.36
CA GLN A 56 -21.85 -2.77 0.37
C GLN A 56 -21.01 -1.52 0.02
N ILE A 57 -21.66 -0.35 -0.09
CA ILE A 57 -20.92 0.90 -0.32
C ILE A 57 -20.06 1.28 0.88
N LYS A 58 -20.52 1.04 2.12
CA LYS A 58 -19.70 1.27 3.33
C LYS A 58 -18.46 0.38 3.33
N ILE A 59 -18.61 -0.92 3.07
CA ILE A 59 -17.49 -1.86 2.99
C ILE A 59 -16.50 -1.45 1.89
N LEU A 60 -17.01 -1.09 0.71
CA LEU A 60 -16.16 -0.65 -0.40
C LEU A 60 -15.39 0.64 -0.05
N ARG A 61 -16.05 1.59 0.63
CA ARG A 61 -15.40 2.81 1.12
C ARG A 61 -14.35 2.51 2.19
N ALA A 62 -14.64 1.61 3.13
CA ALA A 62 -13.69 1.16 4.14
C ALA A 62 -12.46 0.51 3.50
N LEU A 63 -12.66 -0.36 2.50
CA LEU A 63 -11.58 -0.98 1.73
C LEU A 63 -10.67 0.07 1.06
N PHE A 64 -11.25 1.10 0.43
CA PHE A 64 -10.47 2.18 -0.14
C PHE A 64 -9.68 2.97 0.91
N ALA A 65 -10.30 3.30 2.03
CA ALA A 65 -9.63 3.99 3.14
C ALA A 65 -8.49 3.12 3.72
N GLN A 66 -8.72 1.82 3.87
CA GLN A 66 -7.76 0.84 4.39
C GLN A 66 -6.58 0.67 3.44
N THR A 67 -6.79 0.85 2.13
CA THR A 67 -5.73 0.79 1.12
C THR A 67 -4.91 2.08 1.10
N ILE A 68 -5.56 3.24 1.28
CA ILE A 68 -4.90 4.56 1.23
C ILE A 68 -3.93 4.76 2.39
N VAL A 69 -4.33 4.40 3.62
CA VAL A 69 -3.51 4.60 4.82
C VAL A 69 -2.10 3.95 4.73
N PRO A 70 -1.94 2.64 4.47
CA PRO A 70 -0.63 2.02 4.33
C PRO A 70 0.15 2.55 3.13
N VAL A 71 -0.52 2.94 2.04
CA VAL A 71 0.15 3.55 0.89
C VAL A 71 0.91 4.80 1.32
N PHE A 72 0.26 5.71 2.05
CA PHE A 72 0.90 6.95 2.48
C PHE A 72 1.89 6.77 3.63
N PHE A 73 1.54 5.97 4.64
CA PHE A 73 2.33 5.89 5.88
C PHE A 73 3.39 4.78 5.90
N VAL A 74 3.27 3.79 5.02
CA VAL A 74 4.18 2.62 5.00
C VAL A 74 4.90 2.53 3.67
N TYR A 75 4.17 2.45 2.54
CA TYR A 75 4.78 2.18 1.24
C TYR A 75 5.60 3.33 0.68
N ILE A 76 5.14 4.58 0.80
CA ILE A 76 5.92 5.76 0.38
C ILE A 76 7.24 5.85 1.17
N PRO A 77 7.25 5.90 2.52
CA PRO A 77 8.52 6.01 3.26
C PRO A 77 9.42 4.79 3.07
N PHE A 78 8.87 3.59 2.92
CA PHE A 78 9.65 2.40 2.56
C PHE A 78 10.27 2.52 1.16
N GLY A 79 9.52 3.00 0.17
CA GLY A 79 10.02 3.29 -1.17
C GLY A 79 11.14 4.33 -1.17
N CYS A 80 11.00 5.40 -0.37
CA CYS A 80 12.05 6.39 -0.16
C CYS A 80 13.31 5.78 0.49
N ALA A 81 13.15 4.97 1.55
CA ALA A 81 14.27 4.30 2.22
C ALA A 81 15.04 3.37 1.26
N ILE A 82 14.33 2.75 0.32
CA ILE A 82 14.93 1.92 -0.73
C ILE A 82 15.63 2.77 -1.79
N LEU A 83 15.02 3.88 -2.25
CA LEU A 83 15.53 4.71 -3.34
C LEU A 83 16.69 5.63 -2.92
N PHE A 84 16.72 6.12 -1.67
CA PHE A 84 17.71 7.08 -1.19
C PHE A 84 19.17 6.61 -1.31
N PRO A 85 19.50 5.33 -1.01
CA PRO A 85 20.81 4.76 -1.30
C PRO A 85 21.22 4.83 -2.78
N PHE A 86 20.27 4.68 -3.72
CA PHE A 86 20.55 4.77 -5.17
C PHE A 86 20.85 6.21 -5.60
N PHE A 87 20.18 7.20 -5.01
CA PHE A 87 20.40 8.62 -5.29
C PHE A 87 21.55 9.24 -4.46
N LYS A 88 22.30 8.43 -3.68
CA LYS A 88 23.36 8.88 -2.77
C LYS A 88 22.89 9.94 -1.77
N ILE A 89 21.61 9.91 -1.39
CA ILE A 89 21.04 10.79 -0.37
C ILE A 89 21.43 10.22 0.99
N ASN A 90 22.10 11.02 1.82
CA ASN A 90 22.42 10.62 3.19
C ASN A 90 21.12 10.44 3.99
N ASP A 91 20.91 9.26 4.54
CA ASP A 91 19.75 8.90 5.35
C ASP A 91 19.85 9.53 6.76
N LYS A 92 19.81 10.87 6.81
CA LYS A 92 19.89 11.64 8.06
C LYS A 92 18.66 11.51 8.95
N PHE A 93 17.54 11.09 8.36
CA PHE A 93 16.24 11.06 9.02
C PHE A 93 15.83 9.68 9.53
N GLN A 94 16.69 8.66 9.41
CA GLN A 94 16.39 7.27 9.80
C GLN A 94 15.04 6.80 9.26
N ILE A 95 14.79 7.03 7.96
CA ILE A 95 13.47 6.86 7.36
C ILE A 95 12.98 5.42 7.47
N ALA A 96 13.90 4.45 7.46
CA ALA A 96 13.63 3.04 7.69
C ALA A 96 13.10 2.73 9.12
N ASN A 97 13.57 3.44 10.14
CA ASN A 97 13.06 3.27 11.51
C ASN A 97 11.66 3.89 11.65
N SER A 98 11.45 5.07 11.07
CA SER A 98 10.13 5.71 11.06
C SER A 98 9.10 4.87 10.32
N SER A 99 9.43 4.30 9.15
CA SER A 99 8.51 3.42 8.41
C SER A 99 8.13 2.19 9.22
N THR A 100 9.09 1.58 9.93
CA THR A 100 8.84 0.41 10.80
C THR A 100 7.90 0.76 11.95
N PHE A 101 8.10 1.92 12.58
CA PHE A 101 7.22 2.43 13.63
C PHE A 101 5.79 2.63 13.13
N PHE A 102 5.60 3.31 11.99
CA PHE A 102 4.27 3.51 11.40
C PHE A 102 3.60 2.20 10.98
N THR A 103 4.39 1.23 10.48
CA THR A 103 3.90 -0.10 10.12
C THR A 103 3.39 -0.86 11.33
N SER A 104 4.01 -0.71 12.51
CA SER A 104 3.56 -1.36 13.75
C SER A 104 2.16 -0.90 14.19
N PHE A 105 1.73 0.30 13.80
CA PHE A 105 0.37 0.79 14.05
C PHE A 105 -0.64 0.36 12.99
N PHE A 106 -0.20 -0.29 11.90
CA PHE A 106 -1.10 -0.69 10.81
C PHE A 106 -2.33 -1.47 11.28
N PRO A 107 -2.23 -2.44 12.22
CA PRO A 107 -3.42 -3.14 12.73
C PRO A 107 -4.42 -2.22 13.45
N ALA A 108 -3.93 -1.17 14.11
CA ALA A 108 -4.79 -0.19 14.78
C ALA A 108 -5.48 0.73 13.77
N TRP A 109 -4.76 1.18 12.74
CA TRP A 109 -5.33 1.95 11.64
C TRP A 109 -6.37 1.16 10.85
N ASP A 110 -6.08 -0.12 10.60
CA ASP A 110 -6.99 -1.03 9.92
C ASP A 110 -8.32 -1.17 10.69
N ALA A 111 -8.24 -1.40 12.00
CA ALA A 111 -9.41 -1.49 12.87
C ALA A 111 -10.23 -0.19 12.89
N ILE A 112 -9.57 0.98 12.95
CA ILE A 112 -10.23 2.29 12.93
C ILE A 112 -11.04 2.47 11.64
N VAL A 113 -10.46 2.13 10.49
CA VAL A 113 -11.11 2.29 9.18
C VAL A 113 -12.28 1.33 8.98
N VAL A 114 -12.23 0.14 9.57
CA VAL A 114 -13.33 -0.84 9.50
C VAL A 114 -14.50 -0.43 10.41
N ILE A 115 -14.22 0.22 11.55
CA ILE A 115 -15.23 0.60 12.54
C ILE A 115 -15.93 1.94 12.21
N LEU A 116 -15.23 2.90 11.59
CA LEU A 116 -15.75 4.22 11.18
C LEU A 116 -16.51 4.17 9.84
#